data_AF-A0A3M2FNY6-F1
#
_entry.id   AF-A0A3M2FNY6-F1
#
_cell.length_a   1.000
_cell.length_b   1.000
_cell.length_c   1.000
_cell.angle_alpha   90.00
_cell.angle_beta   90.00
_cell.angle_gamma   90.00
#
_symmetry.space_group_name_H-M   'P 1'
#
loop_
_entity.id
_entity.type
_entity.pdbx_description
1 polymer ?
#
loop_
_entity_poly.entity_id
_entity_poly.type
_entity_poly.pdbx_seq_one_letter_code
_entity_poly.pdbx_strand_id
1 'polypeptide(L)' 'MPIGRLHVLTDFHFQQRYSHAELARLAIEGGADTIQFRQKT' A
#
# COMPACT_ATOMS: atom_id res chain seq x y z
N MET A 1 14.67 -12.97 2.08
CA MET A 1 13.49 -12.39 2.74
C MET A 1 12.27 -13.14 2.24
N PRO A 2 11.46 -13.75 3.10
CA PRO A 2 10.20 -14.35 2.67
C PRO A 2 9.26 -13.24 2.13
N ILE A 3 8.42 -13.56 1.15
CA ILE A 3 7.32 -12.69 0.75
C ILE A 3 6.36 -12.63 1.93
N GLY A 4 6.06 -11.42 2.40
CA GLY A 4 5.09 -11.20 3.48
C GLY A 4 3.73 -11.84 3.16
N ARG A 5 3.02 -12.32 4.18
CA ARG A 5 1.72 -12.99 4.02
C ARG A 5 0.69 -12.05 3.40
N LEU A 6 0.76 -10.75 3.73
CA LEU A 6 -0.07 -9.71 3.13
C LEU A 6 0.82 -8.65 2.45
N HIS A 7 0.77 -8.62 1.11
CA HIS A 7 1.43 -7.61 0.29
C HIS A 7 0.38 -6.66 -0.29
N VAL A 8 0.46 -5.38 0.05
CA VAL A 8 -0.48 -4.35 -0.38
C VAL A 8 0.14 -3.47 -1.46
N LEU A 9 -0.59 -3.24 -2.55
CA LEU A 9 -0.23 -2.26 -3.58
C LEU A 9 -1.16 -1.07 -3.46
N THR A 10 -0.59 0.13 -3.37
CA THR A 10 -1.35 1.39 -3.36
C THR A 10 -1.21 2.10 -4.70
N ASP A 11 -2.29 2.66 -5.20
CA ASP A 11 -2.33 3.40 -6.47
C ASP A 11 -3.11 4.71 -6.27
N PHE A 12 -2.44 5.84 -6.54
CA PHE A 12 -3.03 7.18 -6.34
C PHE A 12 -3.88 7.66 -7.52
N HIS A 13 -3.79 7.01 -8.69
CA HIS A 13 -4.64 7.37 -9.84
C HIS A 13 -6.06 6.85 -9.62
N PHE A 14 -6.21 5.62 -9.14
CA PHE A 14 -7.51 4.97 -8.95
C PHE A 14 -8.25 5.42 -7.69
N GLN A 15 -7.54 5.67 -6.59
CA GLN A 15 -8.12 6.28 -5.40
C GLN A 15 -7.41 7.61 -5.15
N GLN A 16 -8.18 8.66 -4.89
CA GLN A 16 -7.65 10.00 -4.55
C GLN A 16 -8.15 10.51 -3.20
N ARG A 17 -8.83 9.66 -2.42
CA ARG A 17 -9.33 10.00 -1.08
C ARG A 17 -8.22 10.04 -0.04
N TYR A 18 -7.21 9.19 -0.17
CA TYR A 18 -6.07 9.10 0.73
C TYR A 18 -4.78 9.09 -0.09
N SER A 19 -3.78 9.83 0.36
CA SER A 19 -2.43 9.75 -0.18
C SER A 19 -1.84 8.33 -0.02
N HIS A 20 -0.76 8.05 -0.76
CA HIS A 20 0.01 6.81 -0.56
C HIS A 20 0.39 6.61 0.92
N ALA A 21 0.84 7.68 1.59
CA ALA A 21 1.28 7.60 2.98
C ALA A 21 0.14 7.24 3.94
N GLU A 22 -1.05 7.81 3.74
CA GLU A 22 -2.25 7.47 4.52
C GLU A 22 -2.69 6.02 4.27
N LEU A 23 -2.68 5.57 3.02
CA LEU A 23 -2.96 4.18 2.68
C LEU A 23 -1.94 3.22 3.31
N ALA A 24 -0.66 3.58 3.29
CA ALA A 24 0.39 2.78 3.90
C ALA A 24 0.18 2.64 5.41
N ARG A 25 -0.17 3.74 6.09
CA ARG A 25 -0.49 3.73 7.53
C ARG A 25 -1.65 2.77 7.84
N LEU A 26 -2.73 2.85 7.08
CA LEU A 26 -3.90 1.98 7.25
C LEU A 26 -3.56 0.50 6.96
N ALA A 27 -2.73 0.24 5.95
CA ALA A 27 -2.28 -1.10 5.60
C ALA A 27 -1.39 -1.71 6.70
N ILE A 28 -0.50 -0.93 7.32
CA ILE A 28 0.31 -1.36 8.47
C ILE A 28 -0.60 -1.71 9.65
N GLU A 29 -1.56 -0.84 9.98
CA GLU A 29 -2.54 -1.10 11.05
C GLU A 29 -3.37 -2.37 10.78
N GLY A 30 -3.60 -2.70 9.50
CA GLY A 30 -4.26 -3.93 9.06
C GLY A 30 -3.37 -5.18 8.97
N GLY A 31 -2.08 -5.07 9.28
CA GLY A 31 -1.14 -6.19 9.29
C GLY A 31 -0.48 -6.49 7.94
N ALA A 32 -0.33 -5.50 7.07
CA ALA A 32 0.48 -5.64 5.86
C ALA A 32 1.97 -5.78 6.21
N ASP A 33 2.59 -6.83 5.69
CA ASP A 33 4.01 -7.11 5.86
C ASP A 33 4.86 -6.33 4.84
N THR A 34 4.27 -6.00 3.69
CA THR A 34 4.94 -5.30 2.60
C THR A 34 3.95 -4.39 1.89
N ILE A 35 4.38 -3.16 1.62
CA ILE A 35 3.59 -2.15 0.94
C ILE A 35 4.39 -1.62 -0.24
N GLN A 36 3.81 -1.68 -1.43
CA GLN A 36 4.41 -1.16 -2.65
C GLN A 36 3.59 0.03 -3.15
N PHE A 37 4.27 1.16 -3.32
CA PHE A 37 3.72 2.27 -4.10
C PHE A 37 3.78 1.90 -5.58
N ARG A 38 2.61 1.89 -6.25
CA ARG A 38 2.52 1.65 -7.69
C ARG A 38 2.03 2.90 -8.39
N GLN A 39 2.89 3.44 -9.23
CA GLN A 39 2.59 4.52 -10.17
C GLN A 39 3.02 4.05 -11.55
N LYS A 40 2.04 3.86 -12.44
CA LYS A 40 2.32 3.68 -13.86
C LYS A 40 2.21 5.03 -14.54
N THR A 41 3.28 5.45 -15.20
CA THR A 41 3.28 6.51 -16.22
C THR A 41 2.68 6.00 -17.52
#